data_AF-A0A2D6NH85-F1
#
_entry.id   AF-A0A2D6NH85-F1
#
_cell.length_a   1.000
_cell.length_b   1.000
_cell.length_c   1.000
_cell.angle_alpha   90.00
_cell.angle_beta   90.00
_cell.angle_gamma   90.00
#
_symmetry.space_group_name_H-M   'P 1'
#
loop_
_entity.id
_entity.type
_entity.pdbx_description
1 polymer ?
#
loop_
_entity_poly.entity_id
_entity_poly.type
_entity_poly.pdbx_seq_one_letter_code
_entity_poly.pdbx_strand_id
1 'polypeptide(L)'
;MPFNDPFKVSIPKVKENTIGEVGYDNPRENIDPHQKTKAIETKEINTQKGNISETPSVGDSITNKTYVDSQISGENHWDMTGNYVETYVDNKTISGAGLAISGSTFTVDKSTGTTTITSADINAGNIDGTTIGASSKAAGSFTTVTTTGNVGIGTSPSYLLEVAGQADNNWIAQIQNTEATDGRNYGFRVRGGSTSADKAFAVEDHDGANSLFSIGGDGKVGIGTTSPDGPLNIEVAADNTHSYFDTYSTSLTQMARLNLRKSKNATAGTVSETIDGDVLGVVDFQGVDAGNTWRIGGRIKGIQDGAASASKIPVRLDFLTENDGESLATRMSITPAGNVGIGTISPNGTLNVYSGEAGSVDPHTSADD
;
A
#
# COMPACT_ATOMS: atom_id res chain seq x y z
N MET A 1 25.51 -62.04 -66.50
CA MET A 1 24.69 -62.99 -67.29
C MET A 1 25.64 -63.83 -68.15
N PRO A 2 25.47 -65.15 -68.34
CA PRO A 2 24.51 -66.08 -67.73
C PRO A 2 25.16 -67.29 -66.99
N PHE A 3 24.35 -67.97 -66.14
CA PHE A 3 24.14 -69.43 -65.92
C PHE A 3 25.31 -70.44 -66.12
N ASN A 4 25.50 -71.57 -65.41
CA ASN A 4 24.63 -72.49 -64.66
C ASN A 4 25.52 -73.53 -63.91
N ASP A 5 24.94 -74.24 -62.93
CA ASP A 5 25.36 -75.50 -62.23
C ASP A 5 26.14 -76.56 -63.09
N PRO A 6 26.87 -77.60 -62.57
CA PRO A 6 26.48 -78.51 -61.46
C PRO A 6 27.61 -79.26 -60.63
N PHE A 7 27.19 -80.02 -59.59
CA PHE A 7 27.73 -81.29 -59.04
C PHE A 7 29.17 -81.78 -59.36
N LYS A 8 29.98 -82.13 -58.33
CA LYS A 8 30.46 -83.52 -58.01
C LYS A 8 31.60 -83.59 -56.96
N VAL A 9 31.55 -84.70 -56.22
CA VAL A 9 32.44 -85.26 -55.18
C VAL A 9 33.89 -85.50 -55.63
N SER A 10 34.86 -85.31 -54.71
CA SER A 10 36.10 -86.13 -54.63
C SER A 10 36.84 -85.99 -53.28
N ILE A 11 36.90 -87.10 -52.53
CA ILE A 11 37.96 -87.52 -51.58
C ILE A 11 38.66 -88.69 -52.31
N PRO A 12 40.00 -88.98 -52.29
CA PRO A 12 41.00 -88.95 -51.20
C PRO A 12 42.41 -88.42 -51.65
N LYS A 13 43.50 -88.31 -50.86
CA LYS A 13 44.28 -89.38 -50.22
C LYS A 13 45.32 -88.85 -49.21
N VAL A 14 45.45 -89.65 -48.16
CA VAL A 14 46.49 -89.68 -47.13
C VAL A 14 47.87 -89.97 -47.73
N LYS A 15 48.90 -89.30 -47.22
CA LYS A 15 50.27 -89.83 -47.09
C LYS A 15 50.81 -89.46 -45.71
N GLU A 16 50.96 -90.45 -44.85
CA GLU A 16 51.88 -90.39 -43.73
C GLU A 16 53.31 -90.61 -44.23
N ASN A 17 54.29 -89.92 -43.64
CA ASN A 17 55.62 -90.49 -43.42
C ASN A 17 56.32 -89.81 -42.23
N THR A 18 57.26 -90.54 -41.67
CA THR A 18 57.58 -90.64 -40.26
C THR A 18 59.09 -90.35 -40.04
N ILE A 19 59.42 -89.71 -38.90
CA ILE A 19 60.70 -89.73 -38.12
C ILE A 19 61.98 -89.02 -38.67
N GLY A 20 62.57 -88.10 -37.87
CA GLY A 20 64.03 -88.10 -37.58
C GLY A 20 64.88 -86.83 -37.81
N GLU A 21 65.10 -86.04 -36.73
CA GLU A 21 66.32 -85.29 -36.34
C GLU A 21 66.79 -83.91 -36.95
N VAL A 22 66.93 -82.95 -36.00
CA VAL A 22 67.74 -81.72 -35.81
C VAL A 22 68.01 -80.71 -36.94
N GLY A 23 67.50 -79.48 -36.75
CA GLY A 23 67.95 -78.25 -37.41
C GLY A 23 67.01 -77.07 -37.10
N TYR A 24 67.51 -76.03 -36.43
CA TYR A 24 66.78 -74.76 -36.31
C TYR A 24 66.86 -74.05 -37.66
N ASP A 25 65.71 -73.89 -38.32
CA ASP A 25 65.51 -72.88 -39.34
C ASP A 25 64.29 -72.02 -38.96
N ASN A 26 64.52 -70.72 -39.03
CA ASN A 26 63.58 -69.65 -38.80
C ASN A 26 63.02 -69.20 -40.16
N PRO A 27 61.73 -69.44 -40.43
CA PRO A 27 61.03 -68.71 -41.48
C PRO A 27 59.83 -67.98 -40.88
N ARG A 28 60.07 -66.75 -40.42
CA ARG A 28 59.06 -65.71 -40.52
C ARG A 28 58.82 -65.40 -42.00
N GLU A 29 57.97 -66.19 -42.65
CA GLU A 29 57.41 -65.84 -43.96
C GLU A 29 55.98 -66.34 -44.08
N ASN A 30 55.02 -65.62 -43.46
CA ASN A 30 53.74 -65.30 -44.13
C ASN A 30 52.86 -64.30 -43.35
N ILE A 31 53.40 -63.14 -42.97
CA ILE A 31 52.55 -61.97 -42.68
C ILE A 31 53.13 -60.74 -43.40
N ASP A 32 52.27 -60.13 -44.19
CA ASP A 32 52.39 -58.88 -44.97
C ASP A 32 52.94 -57.69 -44.14
N PRO A 33 53.78 -56.79 -44.70
CA PRO A 33 54.66 -55.87 -43.97
C PRO A 33 54.04 -54.62 -43.28
N HIS A 34 52.72 -54.47 -43.16
CA HIS A 34 52.13 -53.17 -42.74
C HIS A 34 51.42 -53.08 -41.37
N GLN A 35 51.61 -54.02 -40.44
CA GLN A 35 51.14 -53.83 -39.06
C GLN A 35 52.18 -54.34 -38.06
N LYS A 36 53.07 -53.44 -37.61
CA LYS A 36 54.00 -53.70 -36.50
C LYS A 36 53.25 -53.63 -35.18
N THR A 37 52.89 -54.77 -34.61
CA THR A 37 52.61 -54.88 -33.16
C THR A 37 53.79 -55.59 -32.51
N LYS A 38 54.70 -54.79 -31.93
CA LYS A 38 55.82 -55.25 -31.11
C LYS A 38 55.27 -55.88 -29.84
N ALA A 39 55.35 -57.20 -29.70
CA ALA A 39 55.46 -57.82 -28.39
C ALA A 39 56.91 -57.63 -27.91
N ILE A 40 57.12 -56.80 -26.88
CA ILE A 40 58.39 -56.72 -26.16
C ILE A 40 58.28 -57.63 -24.95
N GLU A 41 59.18 -58.59 -24.89
CA GLU A 41 59.43 -59.51 -23.79
C GLU A 41 59.64 -58.75 -22.48
N THR A 42 58.84 -59.05 -21.45
CA THR A 42 59.18 -58.67 -20.08
C THR A 42 60.21 -59.68 -19.56
N LYS A 43 61.47 -59.29 -19.64
CA LYS A 43 62.60 -59.95 -18.98
C LYS A 43 62.49 -59.68 -17.47
N GLU A 44 62.00 -60.65 -16.70
CA GLU A 44 62.10 -60.60 -15.23
C GLU A 44 63.58 -60.72 -14.81
N ILE A 45 64.21 -59.60 -14.43
CA ILE A 45 65.42 -59.61 -13.60
C ILE A 45 65.36 -58.46 -12.57
N ASN A 46 65.27 -58.89 -11.31
CA ASN A 46 65.74 -58.28 -10.07
C ASN A 46 64.91 -57.17 -9.39
N THR A 47 64.30 -57.58 -8.25
CA THR A 47 64.21 -56.86 -6.97
C THR A 47 64.14 -55.33 -7.03
N GLN A 48 62.93 -54.78 -6.90
CA GLN A 48 62.60 -53.77 -5.88
C GLN A 48 61.11 -53.35 -6.01
N LYS A 49 60.37 -53.43 -4.90
CA LYS A 49 59.16 -52.63 -4.70
C LYS A 49 59.60 -51.16 -4.71
N GLY A 50 59.23 -50.43 -5.77
CA GLY A 50 59.53 -49.01 -5.95
C GLY A 50 58.25 -48.17 -5.92
N ASN A 51 58.34 -47.02 -5.25
CA ASN A 51 57.27 -46.14 -4.84
C ASN A 51 56.57 -45.37 -5.97
N ILE A 52 55.40 -44.83 -5.63
CA ILE A 52 54.65 -43.78 -6.31
C ILE A 52 55.56 -42.54 -6.42
N SER A 53 56.02 -42.10 -7.61
CA SER A 53 56.87 -40.90 -7.70
C SER A 53 57.06 -40.21 -9.07
N GLU A 54 56.41 -40.55 -10.18
CA GLU A 54 56.73 -39.88 -11.46
C GLU A 54 55.51 -39.22 -12.13
N THR A 55 55.61 -37.90 -12.27
CA THR A 55 54.71 -37.03 -13.05
C THR A 55 54.85 -37.38 -14.54
N PRO A 56 53.75 -37.56 -15.32
CA PRO A 56 53.84 -37.95 -16.72
C PRO A 56 54.50 -36.86 -17.59
N SER A 57 55.25 -37.27 -18.62
CA SER A 57 55.90 -36.37 -19.58
C SER A 57 55.17 -36.38 -20.93
N VAL A 58 55.27 -35.30 -21.70
CA VAL A 58 54.68 -35.21 -23.05
C VAL A 58 55.32 -36.26 -23.96
N GLY A 59 54.55 -37.28 -24.36
CA GLY A 59 54.98 -38.36 -25.27
C GLY A 59 54.64 -39.78 -24.82
N ASP A 60 54.12 -39.96 -23.60
CA ASP A 60 53.69 -41.28 -23.11
C ASP A 60 52.48 -41.83 -23.88
N SER A 61 52.56 -43.10 -24.27
CA SER A 61 51.55 -43.79 -25.08
C SER A 61 50.25 -44.03 -24.30
N ILE A 62 49.17 -43.40 -24.76
CA ILE A 62 47.76 -43.48 -24.27
C ILE A 62 47.07 -44.85 -24.40
N THR A 63 47.80 -45.96 -24.47
CA THR A 63 47.24 -47.31 -24.69
C THR A 63 46.57 -47.92 -23.45
N ASN A 64 46.57 -47.25 -22.32
CA ASN A 64 45.86 -47.71 -21.14
C ASN A 64 44.50 -46.99 -21.05
N LYS A 65 43.48 -47.53 -21.73
CA LYS A 65 42.09 -47.06 -21.63
C LYS A 65 41.65 -46.96 -20.16
N THR A 66 42.17 -47.84 -19.30
CA THR A 66 41.92 -47.81 -17.85
C THR A 66 42.67 -46.68 -17.13
N TYR A 67 43.83 -46.23 -17.62
CA TYR A 67 44.55 -45.06 -17.09
C TYR A 67 43.88 -43.75 -17.51
N VAL A 68 43.49 -43.63 -18.78
CA VAL A 68 42.75 -42.47 -19.30
C VAL A 68 41.37 -42.39 -18.62
N ASP A 69 40.65 -43.51 -18.49
CA ASP A 69 39.40 -43.57 -17.72
C ASP A 69 39.64 -43.32 -16.22
N SER A 70 40.81 -43.68 -15.64
CA SER A 70 41.15 -43.37 -14.23
C SER A 70 41.55 -41.92 -14.00
N GLN A 71 42.11 -41.24 -15.00
CA GLN A 71 42.44 -39.81 -14.95
C GLN A 71 41.21 -38.94 -15.24
N ILE A 72 40.25 -39.45 -16.02
CA ILE A 72 38.93 -38.83 -16.22
C ILE A 72 38.02 -39.06 -14.99
N SER A 73 38.25 -40.11 -14.20
CA SER A 73 37.49 -40.39 -12.96
C SER A 73 38.20 -39.97 -11.67
N GLY A 74 39.35 -39.29 -11.76
CA GLY A 74 40.16 -38.86 -10.62
C GLY A 74 40.65 -37.41 -10.76
N GLU A 75 39.75 -36.46 -10.52
CA GLU A 75 39.98 -35.07 -10.09
C GLU A 75 40.82 -34.10 -10.95
N ASN A 76 41.41 -34.50 -12.09
CA ASN A 76 42.16 -33.57 -12.96
C ASN A 76 41.46 -33.37 -14.32
N HIS A 77 40.80 -32.23 -14.48
CA HIS A 77 40.08 -31.88 -15.70
C HIS A 77 41.02 -31.08 -16.62
N TRP A 78 41.41 -31.67 -17.75
CA TRP A 78 42.26 -31.01 -18.76
C TRP A 78 41.41 -30.67 -19.99
N ASP A 79 41.58 -29.48 -20.57
CA ASP A 79 40.90 -29.12 -21.82
C ASP A 79 41.52 -29.83 -23.05
N MET A 80 40.86 -29.70 -24.21
CA MET A 80 41.31 -30.32 -25.47
C MET A 80 42.67 -29.78 -25.99
N THR A 81 43.19 -28.73 -25.36
CA THR A 81 44.50 -28.13 -25.63
C THR A 81 45.56 -28.46 -24.57
N GLY A 82 45.21 -29.29 -23.57
CA GLY A 82 46.15 -29.75 -22.55
C GLY A 82 46.43 -28.73 -21.45
N ASN A 83 45.52 -27.79 -21.19
CA ASN A 83 45.59 -26.90 -20.03
C ASN A 83 44.79 -27.47 -18.85
N TYR A 84 45.32 -27.29 -17.63
CA TYR A 84 44.64 -27.65 -16.40
C TYR A 84 43.44 -26.72 -16.17
N VAL A 85 42.24 -27.30 -16.09
CA VAL A 85 40.99 -26.59 -15.83
C VAL A 85 40.58 -26.88 -14.39
N GLU A 86 40.77 -25.90 -13.52
CA GLU A 86 40.63 -26.10 -12.06
C GLU A 86 39.18 -26.34 -11.61
N THR A 87 38.16 -26.29 -12.48
CA THR A 87 36.78 -26.60 -12.08
C THR A 87 35.85 -26.81 -13.28
N TYR A 88 35.87 -27.99 -13.89
CA TYR A 88 34.72 -28.44 -14.69
C TYR A 88 33.83 -29.32 -13.81
N VAL A 89 32.92 -28.70 -13.07
CA VAL A 89 31.94 -29.41 -12.23
C VAL A 89 30.78 -29.86 -13.12
N ASP A 90 30.98 -30.93 -13.87
CA ASP A 90 29.87 -31.53 -14.61
C ASP A 90 29.00 -32.33 -13.63
N ASN A 91 27.74 -31.92 -13.48
CA ASN A 91 26.71 -32.69 -12.79
C ASN A 91 27.02 -33.10 -11.33
N LYS A 92 27.91 -32.38 -10.63
CA LYS A 92 28.23 -32.61 -9.20
C LYS A 92 27.52 -31.56 -8.34
N THR A 93 26.69 -32.01 -7.41
CA THR A 93 26.12 -31.14 -6.36
C THR A 93 27.25 -30.55 -5.53
N ILE A 94 27.42 -29.22 -5.54
CA ILE A 94 28.29 -28.54 -4.58
C ILE A 94 27.54 -28.52 -3.24
N SER A 95 27.69 -29.58 -2.44
CA SER A 95 27.13 -29.67 -1.09
C SER A 95 28.24 -29.42 -0.06
N GLY A 96 28.32 -28.17 0.44
CA GLY A 96 29.34 -27.71 1.39
C GLY A 96 29.49 -26.20 1.31
N ALA A 97 29.88 -25.54 2.40
CA ALA A 97 29.80 -24.10 2.60
C ALA A 97 30.39 -23.24 1.45
N GLY A 98 29.50 -22.64 0.63
CA GLY A 98 29.76 -21.47 -0.22
C GLY A 98 30.61 -21.70 -1.47
N LEU A 99 30.03 -21.44 -2.66
CA LEU A 99 30.80 -21.16 -3.87
C LEU A 99 31.31 -19.71 -3.77
N ALA A 100 32.59 -19.50 -3.48
CA ALA A 100 33.21 -18.18 -3.46
C ALA A 100 33.63 -17.79 -4.89
N ILE A 101 32.93 -16.85 -5.51
CA ILE A 101 33.26 -16.35 -6.85
C ILE A 101 34.05 -15.07 -6.69
N SER A 102 35.36 -15.16 -6.92
CA SER A 102 36.27 -14.00 -6.94
C SER A 102 36.29 -13.35 -8.33
N GLY A 103 35.11 -12.95 -8.83
CA GLY A 103 34.92 -12.34 -10.15
C GLY A 103 33.63 -11.52 -10.20
N SER A 104 33.53 -10.55 -11.12
CA SER A 104 32.49 -9.49 -11.12
C SER A 104 31.06 -9.94 -11.43
N THR A 105 30.83 -11.18 -11.88
CA THR A 105 29.49 -11.67 -12.27
C THR A 105 29.34 -13.17 -12.01
N PHE A 106 28.27 -13.55 -11.31
CA PHE A 106 27.77 -14.94 -11.21
C PHE A 106 26.57 -15.10 -12.14
N THR A 107 26.69 -15.95 -13.16
CA THR A 107 25.62 -16.20 -14.14
C THR A 107 25.03 -17.59 -13.93
N VAL A 108 23.75 -17.66 -13.57
CA VAL A 108 22.98 -18.91 -13.57
C VAL A 108 22.29 -19.05 -14.92
N ASP A 109 22.97 -19.67 -15.89
CA ASP A 109 22.52 -19.72 -17.29
C ASP A 109 21.25 -20.58 -17.50
N LYS A 110 21.03 -21.61 -16.67
CA LYS A 110 19.88 -22.53 -16.79
C LYS A 110 19.44 -23.13 -15.45
N SER A 111 18.78 -22.35 -14.59
CA SER A 111 18.03 -22.97 -13.49
C SER A 111 16.73 -23.55 -14.04
N THR A 112 16.59 -24.88 -14.03
CA THR A 112 15.34 -25.56 -14.39
C THR A 112 14.27 -25.49 -13.29
N GLY A 113 14.53 -24.73 -12.21
CA GLY A 113 13.65 -24.52 -11.06
C GLY A 113 13.98 -23.23 -10.29
N THR A 114 13.42 -23.08 -9.08
CA THR A 114 13.61 -21.89 -8.23
C THR A 114 15.04 -21.83 -7.66
N THR A 115 15.78 -20.77 -7.98
CA THR A 115 17.05 -20.45 -7.30
C THR A 115 16.73 -19.72 -5.99
N THR A 116 17.13 -20.30 -4.85
CA THR A 116 16.94 -19.67 -3.53
C THR A 116 18.22 -18.93 -3.13
N ILE A 117 18.18 -17.60 -3.09
CA ILE A 117 19.27 -16.78 -2.56
C ILE A 117 18.84 -16.30 -1.17
N THR A 118 19.47 -16.83 -0.13
CA THR A 118 19.08 -16.56 1.28
C THR A 118 19.35 -15.12 1.73
N SER A 119 20.30 -14.45 1.07
CA SER A 119 20.53 -13.01 1.20
C SER A 119 21.10 -12.48 -0.11
N ALA A 120 20.40 -11.56 -0.75
CA ALA A 120 20.90 -10.82 -1.90
C ALA A 120 20.94 -9.33 -1.52
N ASP A 121 22.12 -8.71 -1.65
CA ASP A 121 22.24 -7.26 -1.60
C ASP A 121 22.08 -6.72 -3.02
N ILE A 122 20.89 -6.21 -3.35
CA ILE A 122 20.54 -5.73 -4.69
C ILE A 122 20.57 -4.21 -4.67
N ASN A 123 21.77 -3.65 -4.65
CA ASN A 123 22.00 -2.19 -4.72
C ASN A 123 21.79 -1.61 -6.13
N ALA A 124 21.81 -2.47 -7.17
CA ALA A 124 21.46 -2.19 -8.56
C ALA A 124 21.30 -3.52 -9.33
N GLY A 125 20.45 -3.58 -10.35
CA GLY A 125 20.34 -4.72 -11.27
C GLY A 125 18.91 -5.04 -11.69
N ASN A 126 18.70 -6.08 -12.48
CA ASN A 126 17.37 -6.49 -12.95
C ASN A 126 16.82 -7.64 -12.10
N ILE A 127 15.60 -7.52 -11.56
CA ILE A 127 14.82 -8.66 -11.08
C ILE A 127 13.73 -8.90 -12.12
N ASP A 128 13.70 -10.11 -12.70
CA ASP A 128 12.74 -10.47 -13.76
C ASP A 128 12.78 -9.51 -14.96
N GLY A 129 13.99 -9.11 -15.37
CA GLY A 129 14.19 -8.16 -16.48
C GLY A 129 13.90 -6.69 -16.14
N THR A 130 13.28 -6.39 -14.99
CA THR A 130 13.02 -5.02 -14.53
C THR A 130 14.18 -4.51 -13.68
N THR A 131 14.82 -3.41 -14.10
CA THR A 131 15.89 -2.79 -13.32
C THR A 131 15.35 -2.23 -12.00
N ILE A 132 15.76 -2.82 -10.88
CA ILE A 132 15.50 -2.38 -9.50
C ILE A 132 16.82 -1.84 -8.93
N GLY A 133 16.78 -0.65 -8.31
CA GLY A 133 17.97 -0.02 -7.70
C GLY A 133 18.88 0.78 -8.64
N ALA A 134 18.50 1.00 -9.91
CA ALA A 134 19.23 1.92 -10.80
C ALA A 134 18.75 3.38 -10.67
N SER A 135 19.57 4.32 -11.16
CA SER A 135 19.23 5.76 -11.24
C SER A 135 18.08 6.08 -12.20
N SER A 136 17.71 5.15 -13.09
CA SER A 136 16.51 5.20 -13.94
C SER A 136 15.51 4.15 -13.47
N LYS A 137 14.29 4.59 -13.12
CA LYS A 137 13.25 3.75 -12.50
C LYS A 137 12.50 2.96 -13.58
N ALA A 138 12.32 1.65 -13.37
CA ALA A 138 11.43 0.80 -14.17
C ALA A 138 10.23 0.35 -13.32
N ALA A 139 9.10 0.02 -13.96
CA ALA A 139 7.91 -0.46 -13.25
C ALA A 139 8.14 -1.85 -12.65
N GLY A 140 7.96 -1.99 -11.34
CA GLY A 140 8.01 -3.28 -10.64
C GLY A 140 6.62 -3.72 -10.18
N SER A 141 6.35 -5.03 -10.27
CA SER A 141 5.17 -5.66 -9.67
C SER A 141 5.61 -6.48 -8.46
N PHE A 142 4.96 -6.28 -7.32
CA PHE A 142 5.28 -6.99 -6.07
C PHE A 142 4.05 -7.71 -5.54
N THR A 143 4.21 -8.94 -5.03
CA THR A 143 3.13 -9.65 -4.33
C THR A 143 2.92 -9.10 -2.92
N THR A 144 4.00 -8.76 -2.21
CA THR A 144 3.97 -8.15 -0.88
C THR A 144 5.19 -7.25 -0.71
N VAL A 145 4.99 -6.07 -0.14
CA VAL A 145 6.05 -5.15 0.26
C VAL A 145 5.96 -5.00 1.78
N THR A 146 7.04 -5.33 2.49
CA THR A 146 7.18 -5.07 3.93
C THR A 146 8.40 -4.19 4.12
N THR A 147 8.21 -3.01 4.69
CA THR A 147 9.30 -2.06 4.96
C THR A 147 9.47 -1.85 6.47
N THR A 148 10.69 -1.62 6.91
CA THR A 148 11.02 -1.21 8.29
C THR A 148 11.21 0.30 8.43
N GLY A 149 11.14 1.04 7.31
CA GLY A 149 11.28 2.49 7.24
C GLY A 149 10.25 3.14 6.31
N ASN A 150 10.43 4.44 6.07
CA ASN A 150 9.51 5.27 5.30
C ASN A 150 9.38 4.81 3.83
N VAL A 151 8.17 4.87 3.30
CA VAL A 151 7.86 4.62 1.89
C VAL A 151 7.59 5.95 1.19
N GLY A 152 8.41 6.28 0.19
CA GLY A 152 8.26 7.46 -0.64
C GLY A 152 7.81 7.11 -2.04
N ILE A 153 6.76 7.75 -2.53
CA ILE A 153 6.33 7.66 -3.93
C ILE A 153 6.53 9.04 -4.55
N GLY A 154 7.52 9.14 -5.45
CA GLY A 154 7.89 10.40 -6.11
C GLY A 154 8.79 11.33 -5.27
N THR A 155 9.08 10.99 -4.01
CA THR A 155 9.80 11.85 -3.05
C THR A 155 10.80 11.09 -2.17
N SER A 156 11.65 11.83 -1.46
CA SER A 156 12.42 11.32 -0.30
C SER A 156 11.59 11.55 0.96
N PRO A 157 11.00 10.49 1.55
CA PRO A 157 9.90 10.65 2.49
C PRO A 157 10.35 11.05 3.91
N SER A 158 9.71 12.08 4.47
CA SER A 158 9.81 12.47 5.88
C SER A 158 8.78 11.76 6.77
N TYR A 159 7.69 11.27 6.17
CA TYR A 159 6.64 10.50 6.84
C TYR A 159 6.73 9.00 6.51
N LEU A 160 6.12 8.14 7.34
CA LEU A 160 6.10 6.68 7.10
C LEU A 160 5.56 6.31 5.71
N LEU A 161 4.60 7.08 5.21
CA LEU A 161 4.18 7.08 3.83
C LEU A 161 4.10 8.54 3.37
N GLU A 162 4.86 8.88 2.34
CA GLU A 162 4.77 10.19 1.68
C GLU A 162 4.61 9.99 0.17
N VAL A 163 3.57 10.60 -0.38
CA VAL A 163 3.31 10.62 -1.81
C VAL A 163 3.38 12.08 -2.24
N ALA A 164 4.42 12.45 -2.97
CA ALA A 164 4.59 13.81 -3.47
C ALA A 164 5.17 13.79 -4.88
N GLY A 165 4.64 14.67 -5.71
CA GLY A 165 4.97 14.80 -7.13
C GLY A 165 4.12 15.91 -7.75
N GLN A 166 4.36 16.21 -9.02
CA GLN A 166 3.55 17.17 -9.78
C GLN A 166 2.61 16.39 -10.69
N ALA A 167 1.31 16.66 -10.58
CA ALA A 167 0.28 16.13 -11.45
C ALA A 167 -0.59 17.30 -11.94
N ASP A 168 -0.52 17.61 -13.24
CA ASP A 168 -1.31 18.70 -13.82
C ASP A 168 -2.76 18.24 -14.01
N ASN A 169 -3.69 19.01 -13.45
CA ASN A 169 -5.14 18.76 -13.46
C ASN A 169 -5.51 17.29 -13.13
N ASN A 170 -4.75 16.66 -12.23
CA ASN A 170 -4.90 15.24 -11.87
C ASN A 170 -4.52 15.00 -10.41
N TRP A 171 -4.97 13.87 -9.85
CA TRP A 171 -4.77 13.50 -8.45
C TRP A 171 -3.40 12.86 -8.22
N ILE A 172 -2.78 13.13 -7.05
CA ILE A 172 -1.51 12.52 -6.63
C ILE A 172 -1.70 11.08 -6.13
N ALA A 173 -2.87 10.76 -5.58
CA ALA A 173 -3.19 9.41 -5.08
C ALA A 173 -4.70 9.14 -5.11
N GLN A 174 -5.07 7.87 -5.22
CA GLN A 174 -6.43 7.38 -5.02
C GLN A 174 -6.39 6.19 -4.07
N ILE A 175 -7.26 6.21 -3.06
CA ILE A 175 -7.48 5.08 -2.14
C ILE A 175 -8.93 4.62 -2.35
N GLN A 176 -9.12 3.43 -2.90
CA GLN A 176 -10.43 2.90 -3.23
C GLN A 176 -10.56 1.45 -2.77
N ASN A 177 -11.71 1.12 -2.21
CA ASN A 177 -12.15 -0.26 -2.02
C ASN A 177 -13.18 -0.58 -3.12
N THR A 178 -12.89 -1.61 -3.92
CA THR A 178 -13.66 -2.00 -5.11
C THR A 178 -14.66 -3.13 -4.82
N GLU A 179 -14.98 -3.39 -3.55
CA GLU A 179 -16.01 -4.35 -3.14
C GLU A 179 -17.36 -3.98 -3.75
N ALA A 180 -17.93 -4.90 -4.54
CA ALA A 180 -19.10 -4.66 -5.38
C ALA A 180 -20.44 -4.83 -4.65
N THR A 181 -20.45 -5.36 -3.42
CA THR A 181 -21.69 -5.62 -2.69
C THR A 181 -21.97 -4.52 -1.67
N ASP A 182 -23.17 -3.94 -1.75
CA ASP A 182 -23.64 -2.89 -0.87
C ASP A 182 -23.51 -3.27 0.61
N GLY A 183 -23.15 -2.28 1.44
CA GLY A 183 -22.95 -2.46 2.88
C GLY A 183 -21.65 -3.17 3.28
N ARG A 184 -20.76 -3.53 2.33
CA ARG A 184 -19.48 -4.20 2.61
C ARG A 184 -18.23 -3.42 2.21
N ASN A 185 -18.39 -2.20 1.71
CA ASN A 185 -17.32 -1.39 1.15
C ASN A 185 -16.89 -0.26 2.12
N TYR A 186 -15.96 -0.55 3.04
CA TYR A 186 -15.33 0.50 3.87
C TYR A 186 -14.21 1.21 3.10
N GLY A 187 -14.15 2.54 3.24
CA GLY A 187 -13.11 3.38 2.65
C GLY A 187 -11.89 3.60 3.56
N PHE A 188 -11.28 4.78 3.45
CA PHE A 188 -10.12 5.16 4.27
C PHE A 188 -10.52 5.38 5.73
N ARG A 189 -9.76 4.76 6.65
CA ARG A 189 -9.99 4.86 8.08
C ARG A 189 -8.79 5.49 8.76
N VAL A 190 -9.00 6.63 9.40
CA VAL A 190 -7.99 7.27 10.25
C VAL A 190 -8.31 7.00 11.71
N ARG A 191 -7.28 6.59 12.46
CA ARG A 191 -7.31 6.41 13.91
C ARG A 191 -6.14 7.18 14.49
N GLY A 192 -6.36 8.47 14.71
CA GLY A 192 -5.39 9.39 15.26
C GLY A 192 -6.11 10.46 16.06
N GLY A 193 -5.35 11.19 16.87
CA GLY A 193 -5.88 12.21 17.75
C GLY A 193 -6.31 11.67 19.11
N SER A 194 -5.81 12.31 20.17
CA SER A 194 -6.11 11.98 21.57
C SER A 194 -6.62 13.18 22.35
N THR A 195 -6.17 14.39 22.00
CA THR A 195 -6.56 15.65 22.62
C THR A 195 -6.79 16.72 21.56
N SER A 196 -7.21 17.92 21.98
CA SER A 196 -7.37 19.08 21.10
C SER A 196 -6.07 19.56 20.43
N ALA A 197 -4.91 19.18 20.98
CA ALA A 197 -3.61 19.48 20.37
C ALA A 197 -3.35 18.63 19.12
N ASP A 198 -3.95 17.43 19.05
CA ASP A 198 -3.76 16.51 17.94
C ASP A 198 -4.76 16.76 16.83
N LYS A 199 -4.42 16.29 15.62
CA LYS A 199 -5.34 16.20 14.49
C LYS A 199 -5.57 14.74 14.14
N ALA A 200 -6.84 14.35 14.11
CA ALA A 200 -7.25 13.07 13.59
C ALA A 200 -7.21 13.07 12.05
N PHE A 201 -7.53 14.20 11.41
CA PHE A 201 -7.47 14.38 9.96
C PHE A 201 -7.31 15.87 9.62
N ALA A 202 -6.54 16.18 8.59
CA ALA A 202 -6.30 17.56 8.14
C ALA A 202 -6.20 17.63 6.62
N VAL A 203 -6.73 18.70 6.05
CA VAL A 203 -6.60 19.10 4.66
C VAL A 203 -6.11 20.54 4.66
N GLU A 204 -5.00 20.76 3.97
CA GLU A 204 -4.30 22.03 3.88
C GLU A 204 -4.24 22.47 2.42
N ASP A 205 -3.96 23.74 2.19
CA ASP A 205 -3.62 24.22 0.86
C ASP A 205 -2.23 23.73 0.41
N HIS A 206 -1.92 23.96 -0.86
CA HIS A 206 -0.75 23.35 -1.52
C HIS A 206 0.58 23.72 -0.84
N ASP A 207 0.71 24.93 -0.31
CA ASP A 207 1.90 25.41 0.41
C ASP A 207 1.84 25.12 1.92
N GLY A 208 0.76 24.52 2.42
CA GLY A 208 0.57 24.15 3.82
C GLY A 208 0.41 25.36 4.74
N ALA A 209 0.11 26.53 4.19
CA ALA A 209 -0.03 27.77 4.94
C ALA A 209 -1.41 27.87 5.62
N ASN A 210 -2.44 27.30 5.01
CA ASN A 210 -3.82 27.39 5.46
C ASN A 210 -4.44 26.01 5.67
N SER A 211 -5.08 25.83 6.83
CA SER A 211 -5.95 24.67 7.04
C SER A 211 -7.32 24.93 6.42
N LEU A 212 -7.71 24.09 5.47
CA LEU A 212 -9.00 24.17 4.78
C LEU A 212 -10.08 23.41 5.55
N PHE A 213 -9.73 22.21 6.03
CA PHE A 213 -10.61 21.34 6.80
C PHE A 213 -9.80 20.55 7.82
N SER A 214 -10.25 20.52 9.07
CA SER A 214 -9.57 19.75 10.11
C SER A 214 -10.54 19.06 11.07
N ILE A 215 -10.12 17.90 11.57
CA ILE A 215 -10.77 17.16 12.66
C ILE A 215 -9.75 17.02 13.79
N GLY A 216 -10.03 17.63 14.94
CA GLY A 216 -9.21 17.54 16.15
C GLY A 216 -9.29 16.17 16.80
N GLY A 217 -8.30 15.83 17.65
CA GLY A 217 -8.33 14.61 18.47
C GLY A 217 -9.43 14.59 19.53
N ASP A 218 -10.00 15.75 19.85
CA ASP A 218 -11.19 15.91 20.68
C ASP A 218 -12.52 15.78 19.89
N GLY A 219 -12.44 15.50 18.60
CA GLY A 219 -13.60 15.26 17.73
C GLY A 219 -14.27 16.52 17.16
N LYS A 220 -13.71 17.70 17.40
CA LYS A 220 -14.23 18.94 16.82
C LYS A 220 -13.82 19.09 15.35
N VAL A 221 -14.69 19.72 14.56
CA VAL A 221 -14.48 19.98 13.13
C VAL A 221 -14.28 21.47 12.91
N GLY A 222 -13.18 21.83 12.25
CA GLY A 222 -12.90 23.20 11.80
C GLY A 222 -12.91 23.29 10.27
N ILE A 223 -13.54 24.31 9.73
CA ILE A 223 -13.44 24.72 8.32
C ILE A 223 -12.80 26.12 8.31
N GLY A 224 -11.61 26.24 7.72
CA GLY A 224 -10.81 27.48 7.78
C GLY A 224 -10.12 27.74 9.13
N THR A 225 -10.19 26.80 10.08
CA THR A 225 -9.58 26.93 11.42
C THR A 225 -9.10 25.58 11.96
N THR A 226 -8.05 25.61 12.76
CA THR A 226 -7.49 24.42 13.45
C THR A 226 -7.83 24.37 14.93
N SER A 227 -8.49 25.42 15.45
CA SER A 227 -8.85 25.59 16.85
C SER A 227 -10.34 25.92 17.01
N PRO A 228 -11.24 25.00 16.64
CA PRO A 228 -12.68 25.24 16.71
C PRO A 228 -13.18 25.44 18.16
N ASP A 229 -13.97 26.49 18.39
CA ASP A 229 -14.55 26.80 19.70
C ASP A 229 -15.65 25.78 20.11
N GLY A 230 -16.40 25.28 19.13
CA GLY A 230 -17.45 24.26 19.30
C GLY A 230 -17.24 22.99 18.47
N PRO A 231 -18.17 22.02 18.50
CA PRO A 231 -18.07 20.79 17.71
C PRO A 231 -17.92 21.00 16.19
N LEU A 232 -18.50 22.08 15.66
CA LEU A 232 -18.28 22.56 14.30
C LEU A 232 -18.03 24.07 14.37
N ASN A 233 -16.93 24.53 13.77
CA ASN A 233 -16.62 25.95 13.59
C ASN A 233 -16.28 26.24 12.13
N ILE A 234 -16.81 27.33 11.58
CA ILE A 234 -16.50 27.81 10.23
C ILE A 234 -15.93 29.21 10.38
N GLU A 235 -14.67 29.39 9.98
CA GLU A 235 -13.93 30.64 10.16
C GLU A 235 -13.37 31.11 8.82
N VAL A 236 -13.39 32.43 8.61
CA VAL A 236 -12.73 33.08 7.50
C VAL A 236 -12.05 34.35 7.99
N ALA A 237 -10.87 34.64 7.48
CA ALA A 237 -10.15 35.87 7.78
C ALA A 237 -10.40 36.91 6.68
N ALA A 238 -10.75 38.13 7.08
CA ALA A 238 -10.93 39.28 6.19
C ALA A 238 -11.98 39.10 5.06
N ASP A 239 -13.00 38.28 5.28
CA ASP A 239 -14.16 38.10 4.39
C ASP A 239 -15.43 37.77 5.19
N ASN A 240 -16.56 37.60 4.52
CA ASN A 240 -17.81 37.17 5.13
C ASN A 240 -17.90 35.63 5.20
N THR A 241 -18.27 35.12 6.38
CA THR A 241 -18.57 33.69 6.55
C THR A 241 -19.99 33.38 6.07
N HIS A 242 -20.16 32.37 5.21
CA HIS A 242 -21.48 31.90 4.77
C HIS A 242 -21.67 30.39 4.99
N SER A 243 -22.92 30.00 5.24
CA SER A 243 -23.40 28.61 5.17
C SER A 243 -24.67 28.59 4.33
N TYR A 244 -24.59 28.04 3.12
CA TYR A 244 -25.73 27.94 2.21
C TYR A 244 -26.54 26.66 2.48
N PHE A 245 -27.87 26.78 2.43
CA PHE A 245 -28.79 25.64 2.46
C PHE A 245 -29.74 25.75 1.26
N ASP A 246 -29.37 25.14 0.14
CA ASP A 246 -30.11 25.26 -1.11
C ASP A 246 -31.04 24.07 -1.38
N THR A 247 -32.16 24.32 -2.04
CA THR A 247 -33.07 23.27 -2.55
C THR A 247 -33.61 23.69 -3.91
N TYR A 248 -33.20 22.96 -4.94
CA TYR A 248 -33.72 23.10 -6.30
C TYR A 248 -34.84 22.09 -6.52
N SER A 249 -36.10 22.55 -6.52
CA SER A 249 -37.25 21.68 -6.73
C SER A 249 -38.38 22.41 -7.46
N THR A 250 -39.11 21.67 -8.30
CA THR A 250 -40.36 22.12 -8.92
C THR A 250 -41.61 21.75 -8.09
N SER A 251 -41.44 21.04 -6.98
CA SER A 251 -42.53 20.63 -6.09
C SER A 251 -42.63 21.54 -4.86
N LEU A 252 -43.86 21.77 -4.39
CA LEU A 252 -44.19 22.70 -3.30
C LEU A 252 -43.79 22.21 -1.90
N THR A 253 -43.29 20.98 -1.76
CA THR A 253 -43.03 20.34 -0.47
C THR A 253 -41.56 20.21 -0.10
N GLN A 254 -40.63 20.43 -1.04
CA GLN A 254 -39.20 20.41 -0.74
C GLN A 254 -38.72 21.80 -0.31
N MET A 255 -37.83 21.83 0.68
CA MET A 255 -37.29 23.05 1.26
C MET A 255 -35.96 22.78 1.95
N ALA A 256 -35.14 23.81 2.08
CA ALA A 256 -34.01 23.83 3.00
C ALA A 256 -34.50 23.98 4.44
N ARG A 257 -33.77 23.40 5.41
CA ARG A 257 -34.12 23.49 6.83
C ARG A 257 -32.88 23.60 7.71
N LEU A 258 -32.95 24.50 8.69
CA LEU A 258 -32.12 24.46 9.90
C LEU A 258 -32.93 23.83 11.03
N ASN A 259 -32.48 22.70 11.57
CA ASN A 259 -33.18 22.00 12.66
C ASN A 259 -32.37 22.11 13.95
N LEU A 260 -32.92 22.78 14.96
CA LEU A 260 -32.43 22.77 16.33
C LEU A 260 -33.32 21.83 17.13
N ARG A 261 -32.74 20.76 17.69
CA ARG A 261 -33.50 19.69 18.37
C ARG A 261 -32.92 19.43 19.74
N LYS A 262 -33.80 19.21 20.71
CA LYS A 262 -33.46 18.79 22.06
C LYS A 262 -34.13 17.47 22.38
N SER A 263 -33.39 16.58 23.04
CA SER A 263 -33.93 15.44 23.78
C SER A 263 -33.77 15.76 25.26
N LYS A 264 -34.72 15.34 26.09
CA LYS A 264 -34.54 15.39 27.55
C LYS A 264 -33.61 14.28 28.05
N ASN A 265 -33.10 13.43 27.17
CA ASN A 265 -32.13 12.38 27.48
C ASN A 265 -30.68 12.87 27.30
N ALA A 266 -29.78 12.53 28.24
CA ALA A 266 -28.37 12.87 28.16
C ALA A 266 -27.53 11.88 27.31
N THR A 267 -28.11 10.75 26.90
CA THR A 267 -27.44 9.74 26.07
C THR A 267 -27.70 10.00 24.59
N ALA A 268 -26.64 10.29 23.82
CA ALA A 268 -26.72 10.49 22.38
C ALA A 268 -27.37 9.28 21.67
N GLY A 269 -28.29 9.56 20.73
CA GLY A 269 -29.05 8.53 20.03
C GLY A 269 -30.34 8.07 20.74
N THR A 270 -30.56 8.47 22.00
CA THR A 270 -31.81 8.19 22.72
C THR A 270 -32.71 9.43 22.78
N VAL A 271 -34.00 9.27 22.43
CA VAL A 271 -34.99 10.36 22.47
C VAL A 271 -35.88 10.24 23.70
N SER A 272 -36.16 11.37 24.35
CA SER A 272 -37.11 11.45 25.47
C SER A 272 -37.87 12.77 25.41
N GLU A 273 -39.12 12.73 25.86
CA GLU A 273 -40.06 13.86 25.81
C GLU A 273 -39.49 15.11 26.49
N THR A 274 -39.55 16.25 25.80
CA THR A 274 -39.27 17.58 26.34
C THR A 274 -40.48 18.11 27.10
N ILE A 275 -40.25 18.95 28.10
CA ILE A 275 -41.30 19.47 28.98
C ILE A 275 -41.48 20.98 28.82
N ASP A 276 -42.56 21.50 29.40
CA ASP A 276 -42.78 22.94 29.51
C ASP A 276 -41.55 23.66 30.09
N GLY A 277 -41.19 24.79 29.48
CA GLY A 277 -40.00 25.57 29.79
C GLY A 277 -38.69 25.09 29.15
N ASP A 278 -38.66 23.93 28.46
CA ASP A 278 -37.46 23.49 27.75
C ASP A 278 -37.11 24.44 26.60
N VAL A 279 -35.88 24.97 26.62
CA VAL A 279 -35.30 25.64 25.44
C VAL A 279 -34.95 24.60 24.39
N LEU A 280 -35.61 24.65 23.24
CA LEU A 280 -35.43 23.68 22.16
C LEU A 280 -34.29 24.08 21.19
N GLY A 281 -34.02 25.38 21.11
CA GLY A 281 -33.00 25.93 20.23
C GLY A 281 -32.84 27.44 20.39
N VAL A 282 -31.68 27.94 19.96
CA VAL A 282 -31.29 29.34 20.05
C VAL A 282 -30.55 29.75 18.76
N VAL A 283 -30.81 30.98 18.30
CA VAL A 283 -29.96 31.69 17.34
C VAL A 283 -29.37 32.89 18.07
N ASP A 284 -28.05 32.92 18.18
CA ASP A 284 -27.31 33.96 18.90
C ASP A 284 -26.62 34.93 17.94
N PHE A 285 -26.68 36.20 18.28
CA PHE A 285 -25.95 37.28 17.62
C PHE A 285 -24.89 37.76 18.59
N GLN A 286 -23.62 37.45 18.28
CA GLN A 286 -22.49 37.73 19.15
C GLN A 286 -21.54 38.77 18.54
N GLY A 287 -20.88 39.50 19.42
CA GLY A 287 -19.75 40.39 19.10
C GLY A 287 -18.66 40.24 20.16
N VAL A 288 -17.50 40.83 19.91
CA VAL A 288 -16.40 40.88 20.87
C VAL A 288 -16.50 42.17 21.68
N ASP A 289 -16.51 42.08 23.00
CA ASP A 289 -16.52 43.25 23.88
C ASP A 289 -15.14 43.92 24.02
N ALA A 290 -15.09 45.04 24.74
CA ALA A 290 -13.84 45.77 25.00
C ALA A 290 -12.81 44.97 25.83
N GLY A 291 -13.20 43.83 26.40
CA GLY A 291 -12.32 42.90 27.10
C GLY A 291 -11.83 41.74 26.22
N ASN A 292 -12.04 41.79 24.91
CA ASN A 292 -11.71 40.73 23.95
C ASN A 292 -12.45 39.40 24.21
N THR A 293 -13.67 39.46 24.75
CA THR A 293 -14.50 38.28 25.00
C THR A 293 -15.72 38.26 24.09
N TRP A 294 -16.08 37.10 23.56
CA TRP A 294 -17.34 36.91 22.83
C TRP A 294 -18.54 37.09 23.76
N ARG A 295 -19.47 37.96 23.38
CA ARG A 295 -20.67 38.31 24.14
C ARG A 295 -21.89 38.25 23.23
N ILE A 296 -23.02 37.82 23.78
CA ILE A 296 -24.30 37.81 23.06
C ILE A 296 -24.93 39.20 23.20
N GLY A 297 -25.16 39.88 22.08
CA GLY A 297 -25.91 41.15 22.05
C GLY A 297 -27.39 40.98 21.71
N GLY A 298 -27.74 39.89 21.03
CA GLY A 298 -29.13 39.59 20.66
C GLY A 298 -29.36 38.08 20.51
N ARG A 299 -30.62 37.67 20.65
CA ARG A 299 -30.98 36.24 20.64
C ARG A 299 -32.41 36.00 20.16
N ILE A 300 -32.61 34.94 19.39
CA ILE A 300 -33.93 34.32 19.14
C ILE A 300 -33.95 32.97 19.85
N LYS A 301 -34.97 32.73 20.67
CA LYS A 301 -35.07 31.51 21.50
C LYS A 301 -36.41 30.82 21.27
N GLY A 302 -36.37 29.53 20.93
CA GLY A 302 -37.55 28.66 20.93
C GLY A 302 -37.69 27.94 22.25
N ILE A 303 -38.78 28.22 22.98
CA ILE A 303 -39.07 27.65 24.30
C ILE A 303 -40.36 26.86 24.20
N GLN A 304 -40.36 25.62 24.66
CA GLN A 304 -41.59 24.87 24.82
C GLN A 304 -42.48 25.56 25.87
N ASP A 305 -43.72 25.88 25.50
CA ASP A 305 -44.66 26.68 26.29
C ASP A 305 -45.99 25.92 26.40
N GLY A 306 -45.99 24.97 27.33
CA GLY A 306 -47.01 23.94 27.50
C GLY A 306 -46.46 22.51 27.43
N ALA A 307 -47.25 21.55 27.91
CA ALA A 307 -46.88 20.14 27.87
C ALA A 307 -46.74 19.63 26.43
N ALA A 308 -45.74 18.79 26.20
CA ALA A 308 -45.63 18.01 24.97
C ALA A 308 -46.77 16.98 24.89
N SER A 309 -47.04 16.52 23.68
CA SER A 309 -47.96 15.42 23.41
C SER A 309 -47.45 14.58 22.26
N ALA A 310 -48.12 13.46 21.97
CA ALA A 310 -47.76 12.56 20.88
C ALA A 310 -47.71 13.21 19.48
N SER A 311 -48.32 14.38 19.28
CA SER A 311 -48.39 15.05 17.98
C SER A 311 -48.11 16.55 18.00
N LYS A 312 -47.82 17.13 19.17
CA LYS A 312 -47.66 18.58 19.31
C LYS A 312 -46.60 18.92 20.35
N ILE A 313 -45.80 19.92 20.02
CA ILE A 313 -44.89 20.60 20.92
C ILE A 313 -45.27 22.10 20.83
N PRO A 314 -46.03 22.65 21.80
CA PRO A 314 -46.35 24.07 21.78
C PRO A 314 -45.07 24.87 22.05
N VAL A 315 -44.74 25.83 21.19
CA VAL A 315 -43.50 26.61 21.29
C VAL A 315 -43.80 28.10 21.25
N ARG A 316 -43.21 28.83 22.19
CA ARG A 316 -43.08 30.29 22.15
C ARG A 316 -41.74 30.67 21.53
N LEU A 317 -41.75 31.72 20.71
CA LEU A 317 -40.54 32.36 20.19
C LEU A 317 -40.31 33.67 20.92
N ASP A 318 -39.17 33.78 21.61
CA ASP A 318 -38.74 34.98 22.32
C ASP A 318 -37.60 35.67 21.57
N PHE A 319 -37.71 36.97 21.39
CA PHE A 319 -36.71 37.85 20.79
C PHE A 319 -36.11 38.73 21.90
N LEU A 320 -34.81 38.57 22.13
CA LEU A 320 -34.08 39.23 23.20
C LEU A 320 -33.04 40.19 22.63
N THR A 321 -32.92 41.36 23.24
CA THR A 321 -31.87 42.34 22.94
C THR A 321 -31.24 42.85 24.24
N GLU A 322 -29.94 43.10 24.16
CA GLU A 322 -29.17 43.81 25.19
C GLU A 322 -29.15 45.31 24.82
N ASN A 323 -29.33 46.19 25.80
CA ASN A 323 -29.13 47.63 25.61
C ASN A 323 -27.90 48.06 26.42
N ASP A 324 -27.43 49.29 26.21
CA ASP A 324 -26.18 49.79 26.82
C ASP A 324 -26.21 49.85 28.36
N GLY A 325 -27.39 49.74 29.00
CA GLY A 325 -27.57 49.88 30.44
C GLY A 325 -28.18 48.67 31.16
N GLU A 326 -28.62 47.64 30.45
CA GLU A 326 -29.35 46.48 30.98
C GLU A 326 -28.87 45.20 30.29
N SER A 327 -28.88 44.08 31.02
CA SER A 327 -28.59 42.78 30.44
C SER A 327 -29.63 42.35 29.40
N LEU A 328 -29.23 41.43 28.50
CA LEU A 328 -30.11 40.76 27.54
C LEU A 328 -31.49 40.40 28.14
N ALA A 329 -32.55 40.99 27.60
CA ALA A 329 -33.92 40.79 28.08
C ALA A 329 -34.90 40.51 26.92
N THR A 330 -35.97 39.76 27.18
CA THR A 330 -37.05 39.54 26.21
C THR A 330 -37.78 40.84 25.92
N ARG A 331 -37.77 41.28 24.67
CA ARG A 331 -38.47 42.49 24.23
C ARG A 331 -39.74 42.18 23.43
N MET A 332 -39.75 41.04 22.73
CA MET A 332 -40.93 40.56 22.00
C MET A 332 -41.09 39.03 22.14
N SER A 333 -42.33 38.57 22.25
CA SER A 333 -42.68 37.14 22.32
C SER A 333 -43.84 36.80 21.40
N ILE A 334 -43.79 35.64 20.76
CA ILE A 334 -44.90 35.05 19.99
C ILE A 334 -45.29 33.72 20.65
N THR A 335 -46.48 33.67 21.25
CA THR A 335 -46.98 32.50 22.00
C THR A 335 -47.48 31.37 21.09
N PRO A 336 -47.63 30.14 21.58
CA PRO A 336 -48.24 29.04 20.80
C PRO A 336 -49.67 29.30 20.35
N ALA A 337 -50.38 30.24 21.00
CA ALA A 337 -51.71 30.68 20.61
C ALA A 337 -51.69 31.67 19.43
N GLY A 338 -50.51 32.12 19.00
CA GLY A 338 -50.34 33.10 17.91
C GLY A 338 -50.35 34.56 18.37
N ASN A 339 -50.50 34.83 19.68
CA ASN A 339 -50.48 36.19 20.21
C ASN A 339 -49.05 36.75 20.27
N VAL A 340 -48.89 38.01 19.88
CA VAL A 340 -47.63 38.77 19.93
C VAL A 340 -47.64 39.72 21.12
N GLY A 341 -46.65 39.63 21.99
CA GLY A 341 -46.39 40.57 23.08
C GLY A 341 -45.14 41.41 22.80
N ILE A 342 -45.21 42.72 23.00
CA ILE A 342 -44.06 43.64 23.02
C ILE A 342 -43.96 44.19 24.45
N GLY A 343 -42.82 44.02 25.10
CA GLY A 343 -42.63 44.38 26.51
C GLY A 343 -43.36 43.46 27.52
N THR A 344 -44.01 42.40 27.04
CA THR A 344 -44.69 41.39 27.87
C THR A 344 -44.60 40.01 27.22
N ILE A 345 -44.47 38.97 28.04
CA ILE A 345 -44.49 37.56 27.62
C ILE A 345 -45.88 36.91 27.77
N SER A 346 -46.86 37.66 28.29
CA SER A 346 -48.23 37.19 28.53
C SER A 346 -49.24 38.13 27.85
N PRO A 347 -49.25 38.19 26.49
CA PRO A 347 -50.22 38.98 25.76
C PRO A 347 -51.65 38.50 26.05
N ASN A 348 -52.54 39.42 26.43
CA ASN A 348 -53.95 39.14 26.72
C ASN A 348 -54.88 39.35 25.50
N GLY A 349 -54.30 39.59 24.33
CA GLY A 349 -54.95 39.70 23.03
C GLY A 349 -53.96 39.38 21.90
N THR A 350 -54.40 39.45 20.64
CA THR A 350 -53.58 39.10 19.47
C THR A 350 -52.28 39.90 19.38
N LEU A 351 -52.35 41.19 19.70
CA LEU A 351 -51.21 42.09 19.85
C LEU A 351 -51.35 42.80 21.20
N ASN A 352 -50.37 42.63 22.09
CA ASN A 352 -50.28 43.37 23.35
C ASN A 352 -48.97 44.14 23.41
N VAL A 353 -49.03 45.47 23.38
CA VAL A 353 -47.86 46.33 23.59
C VAL A 353 -47.93 46.83 25.03
N TYR A 354 -47.08 46.26 25.88
CA TYR A 354 -46.94 46.67 27.27
C TYR A 354 -45.76 47.64 27.38
N SER A 355 -46.07 48.92 27.53
CA SER A 355 -45.09 49.93 27.91
C SER A 355 -45.47 50.55 29.26
N GLY A 356 -44.48 50.88 30.09
CA GLY A 356 -44.69 51.60 31.35
C GLY A 356 -45.19 53.03 31.14
N GLU A 357 -44.98 53.59 29.94
CA GLU A 357 -45.53 54.85 29.44
C GLU A 357 -45.99 54.60 28.00
N ALA A 358 -47.23 54.92 27.65
CA ALA A 358 -47.62 54.98 26.25
C ALA A 358 -46.74 56.07 25.60
N GLY A 359 -45.81 55.68 24.73
CA GLY A 359 -45.09 56.67 23.92
C GLY A 359 -46.10 57.58 23.23
N SER A 360 -45.73 58.83 22.95
CA SER A 360 -46.62 59.80 22.28
C SER A 360 -47.17 59.20 20.99
N VAL A 361 -48.42 58.77 21.02
CA VAL A 361 -49.15 58.29 19.84
C VAL A 361 -50.01 59.45 19.38
N ASP A 362 -49.62 60.08 18.27
CA ASP A 362 -50.52 60.96 17.53
C ASP A 362 -51.49 60.06 16.75
N PRO A 363 -52.77 59.97 17.13
CA PRO A 363 -53.73 59.17 16.37
C PRO A 363 -53.85 59.74 14.96
N HIS A 364 -53.73 58.87 13.97
CA HIS A 364 -53.99 59.26 12.59
C HIS A 364 -55.46 59.71 12.47
N THR A 365 -55.76 60.70 11.63
CA THR A 365 -57.09 61.32 11.50
C THR A 365 -58.21 60.38 11.00
N SER A 366 -57.88 59.13 10.76
CA SER A 366 -58.78 58.07 10.29
C SER A 366 -58.68 56.81 11.15
N ALA A 367 -58.15 56.91 12.36
CA ALA A 367 -58.29 55.85 13.36
C ALA A 367 -59.77 55.79 13.77
N ASP A 368 -60.38 54.62 13.58
CA ASP A 368 -61.67 54.26 14.18
C ASP A 368 -61.43 53.97 15.67
N ASP A 369 -62.29 54.49 16.54
CA ASP A 369 -62.08 54.53 17.99
C ASP A 369 -62.30 53.19 18.71
#